data_AF-D1FQC3-F1
#
_entry.id   AF-D1FQC3-F1
#
_cell.length_a   1.000
_cell.length_b   1.000
_cell.length_c   1.000
_cell.angle_alpha   90.00
_cell.angle_beta   90.00
_cell.angle_gamma   90.00
#
_symmetry.space_group_name_H-M   'P 1'
#
loop_
_entity.id
_entity.type
_entity.pdbx_description
1 polymer ?
#
loop_
_entity_poly.entity_id
_entity_poly.type
_entity_poly.pdbx_seq_one_letter_code
_entity_poly.pdbx_strand_id
1 'polypeptide(L)'
;AGGGIFKTFDIKFTNATKKGSQCASLNVFDSRVSFLKRTISVHPYRAGIFLAKMDRIALEETCNWIHKCANVREMSIIVCQAMLQNAHGHGPLYYESLRKRVRNYWSNKNVDCLIPSWNEVDERVFGHEQLIVTRCPFGL
;
A
#
# COMPACT_ATOMS: atom_id res chain seq x y z
N ALA A 1 0.10 33.63 10.18
CA ALA A 1 0.42 32.97 8.91
C ALA A 1 1.84 33.37 8.51
N GLY A 2 2.82 32.49 8.72
CA GLY A 2 4.24 32.79 8.59
C GLY A 2 4.67 33.00 7.13
N GLY A 3 5.10 34.20 6.79
CA GLY A 3 5.78 34.49 5.54
C GLY A 3 7.25 34.08 5.64
N GLY A 4 7.53 32.80 5.46
CA GLY A 4 8.90 32.28 5.37
C GLY A 4 9.50 32.44 3.97
N ILE A 5 10.78 32.08 3.81
CA ILE A 5 11.59 32.16 2.58
C ILE A 5 10.88 31.63 1.31
N PHE A 6 9.99 30.65 1.47
CA PHE A 6 9.19 30.07 0.37
C PHE A 6 8.27 31.09 -0.31
N LYS A 7 7.77 32.09 0.42
CA LYS A 7 6.91 33.14 -0.14
C LYS A 7 7.67 34.04 -1.12
N THR A 8 8.98 34.22 -0.92
CA THR A 8 9.85 34.96 -1.84
C THR A 8 9.94 34.30 -3.21
N PHE A 9 9.73 32.99 -3.27
CA PHE A 9 9.79 32.19 -4.51
C PHE A 9 8.40 31.78 -5.02
N ASP A 10 7.32 32.38 -4.51
CA ASP A 10 5.93 32.00 -4.81
C ASP A 10 5.62 30.51 -4.56
N ILE A 11 6.32 29.88 -3.61
CA ILE A 11 6.10 28.49 -3.22
C ILE A 11 5.08 28.45 -2.07
N LYS A 12 3.90 27.87 -2.34
CA LYS A 12 2.88 27.61 -1.32
C LYS A 12 3.16 26.28 -0.62
N PHE A 13 3.74 26.36 0.58
CA PHE A 13 3.96 25.18 1.41
C PHE A 13 2.70 24.81 2.20
N THR A 14 2.21 23.59 2.02
CA THR A 14 1.08 23.02 2.77
C THR A 14 1.50 21.72 3.45
N ASN A 15 1.13 21.53 4.72
CA ASN A 15 1.34 20.26 5.40
C ASN A 15 0.53 19.15 4.70
N ALA A 16 1.14 17.97 4.49
CA ALA A 16 0.50 16.79 3.90
C ALA A 16 -0.81 16.39 4.62
N THR A 17 -0.90 16.62 5.93
CA THR A 17 -2.11 16.32 6.73
C THR A 17 -3.25 17.32 6.51
N LYS A 18 -3.01 18.44 5.80
CA LYS A 18 -3.96 19.55 5.56
C LYS A 18 -4.57 20.18 6.83
N LYS A 19 -4.08 19.82 8.03
CA LYS A 19 -4.64 20.23 9.34
C LYS A 19 -3.91 21.40 10.02
N GLY A 20 -3.11 22.18 9.29
CA GLY A 20 -2.62 23.50 9.71
C GLY A 20 -1.54 23.54 10.82
N SER A 21 -1.35 22.47 11.60
CA SER A 21 -0.31 22.37 12.63
C SER A 21 0.99 21.81 12.04
N GLN A 22 2.10 22.52 12.22
CA GLN A 22 3.45 22.02 11.89
C GLN A 22 4.03 21.34 13.15
N CYS A 23 4.62 20.16 12.97
CA CYS A 23 5.25 19.39 14.06
C CYS A 23 6.78 19.54 13.96
N ALA A 24 7.46 19.67 15.11
CA ALA A 24 8.91 19.91 15.17
C ALA A 24 9.75 18.73 14.64
N SER A 25 9.32 17.49 14.88
CA SER A 25 9.97 16.29 14.35
C SER A 25 9.00 15.11 14.39
N LEU A 26 9.05 14.24 13.39
CA LEU A 26 8.27 13.00 13.32
C LEU A 26 9.20 11.81 13.08
N ASN A 27 8.85 10.66 13.65
CA ASN A 27 9.49 9.38 13.30
C ASN A 27 9.05 8.98 11.88
N VAL A 28 9.94 8.35 11.10
CA VAL A 28 9.64 7.91 9.72
C VAL A 28 8.48 6.89 9.63
N PHE A 29 8.22 6.15 10.71
CA PHE A 29 7.12 5.20 10.84
C PHE A 29 5.84 5.82 11.40
N ASP A 30 5.84 7.12 11.71
CA ASP A 30 4.64 7.83 12.15
C ASP A 30 3.60 7.87 11.01
N SER A 31 2.34 7.60 11.33
CA SER A 31 1.25 7.57 10.33
C SER A 31 1.00 8.91 9.63
N ARG A 32 1.50 10.02 10.19
CA ARG A 32 1.44 11.36 9.59
C ARG A 32 2.54 11.58 8.55
N VAL A 33 3.60 10.77 8.55
CA VAL A 33 4.68 10.82 7.55
C VAL A 33 4.25 10.00 6.36
N SER A 34 4.06 10.66 5.23
CA SER A 34 3.69 10.00 3.98
C SER A 34 4.40 10.61 2.78
N PHE A 35 4.63 9.77 1.77
CA PHE A 35 5.15 10.16 0.47
C PHE A 35 4.37 9.41 -0.61
N LEU A 36 3.90 10.13 -1.64
CA LEU A 36 3.07 9.56 -2.71
C LEU A 36 1.88 8.72 -2.21
N LYS A 37 1.14 9.26 -1.23
CA LYS A 37 0.00 8.61 -0.54
C LYS A 37 0.34 7.30 0.18
N ARG A 38 1.61 7.08 0.52
CA ARG A 38 2.08 5.89 1.21
C ARG A 38 2.74 6.24 2.53
N THR A 39 2.47 5.46 3.57
CA THR A 39 3.25 5.45 4.81
C THR A 39 4.31 4.34 4.74
N ILE A 40 5.34 4.43 5.57
CA ILE A 40 6.45 3.46 5.59
C ILE A 40 6.23 2.46 6.72
N SER A 41 6.46 1.18 6.46
CA SER A 41 6.49 0.15 7.50
C SER A 41 7.66 -0.80 7.31
N VAL A 42 8.06 -1.49 8.39
CA VAL A 42 9.09 -2.52 8.32
C VAL A 42 8.52 -3.78 7.66
N HIS A 43 9.31 -4.44 6.83
CA HIS A 43 8.95 -5.71 6.23
C HIS A 43 8.87 -6.82 7.31
N PRO A 44 7.80 -7.63 7.36
CA PRO A 44 7.59 -8.59 8.46
C PRO A 44 8.60 -9.74 8.51
N TYR A 45 9.23 -10.08 7.37
CA TYR A 45 10.10 -11.27 7.24
C TYR A 45 11.50 -11.02 6.68
N ARG A 46 11.85 -9.77 6.32
CA ARG A 46 13.10 -9.42 5.64
C ARG A 46 13.73 -8.26 6.39
N ALA A 47 14.84 -8.52 7.08
CA ALA A 47 15.52 -7.51 7.87
C ALA A 47 16.04 -6.38 6.97
N GLY A 48 15.90 -5.13 7.42
CA GLY A 48 16.37 -3.96 6.68
C GLY A 48 15.53 -3.57 5.45
N ILE A 49 14.46 -4.31 5.14
CA ILE A 49 13.53 -3.99 4.06
C ILE A 49 12.35 -3.20 4.60
N PHE A 50 11.91 -2.20 3.83
CA PHE A 50 10.74 -1.40 4.12
C PHE A 50 9.65 -1.63 3.08
N LEU A 51 8.40 -1.55 3.54
CA LEU A 51 7.20 -1.65 2.74
C LEU A 51 6.52 -0.28 2.64
N ALA A 52 5.94 -0.02 1.46
CA ALA A 52 5.21 1.21 1.20
C ALA A 52 3.70 0.94 1.29
N LYS A 53 3.06 1.40 2.37
CA LYS A 53 1.65 1.18 2.69
C LYS A 53 0.78 2.25 2.05
N MET A 54 0.08 1.91 0.98
CA MET A 54 -0.91 2.79 0.36
C MET A 54 -2.05 3.13 1.33
N ASP A 55 -2.56 4.35 1.26
CA ASP A 55 -3.79 4.73 1.96
C ASP A 55 -4.95 3.74 1.68
N ARG A 56 -5.65 3.32 2.74
CA ARG A 56 -6.69 2.28 2.62
C ARG A 56 -7.90 2.73 1.82
N ILE A 57 -8.30 3.99 1.96
CA ILE A 57 -9.43 4.54 1.21
C ILE A 57 -9.08 4.55 -0.27
N ALA A 58 -7.85 4.95 -0.62
CA ALA A 58 -7.37 4.89 -1.99
C ALA A 58 -7.36 3.45 -2.58
N LEU A 59 -7.01 2.44 -1.77
CA LEU A 59 -7.08 1.04 -2.20
C LEU A 59 -8.52 0.61 -2.48
N GLU A 60 -9.43 0.84 -1.56
CA GLU A 60 -10.83 0.41 -1.67
C GLU A 60 -11.56 1.13 -2.81
N GLU A 61 -11.24 2.40 -3.06
CA GLU A 61 -11.77 3.13 -4.20
C GLU A 61 -11.22 2.64 -5.53
N THR A 62 -9.98 2.11 -5.57
CA THR A 62 -9.36 1.67 -6.83
C THR A 62 -10.24 0.63 -7.54
N CYS A 63 -10.81 -0.34 -6.82
CA CYS A 63 -11.64 -1.38 -7.44
C CYS A 63 -13.06 -0.96 -7.84
N ASN A 64 -13.51 0.21 -7.40
CA ASN A 64 -14.87 0.70 -7.68
C ASN A 64 -14.99 1.35 -9.06
N TRP A 65 -13.86 1.71 -9.68
CA TRP A 65 -13.84 2.49 -10.91
C TRP A 65 -13.00 1.80 -11.99
N ILE A 66 -13.56 1.71 -13.19
CA ILE A 66 -12.82 1.39 -14.41
C ILE A 66 -13.02 2.51 -15.41
N HIS A 67 -12.01 2.81 -16.21
CA HIS A 67 -12.18 3.67 -17.37
C HIS A 67 -13.04 2.98 -18.44
N LYS A 68 -13.65 3.78 -19.32
CA LYS A 68 -14.42 3.27 -20.46
C LYS A 68 -13.56 2.32 -21.30
N CYS A 69 -14.03 1.10 -21.48
CA CYS A 69 -13.31 0.03 -22.16
C CYS A 69 -14.29 -0.91 -22.89
N ALA A 70 -13.76 -1.73 -23.81
CA ALA A 70 -14.56 -2.70 -24.55
C ALA A 70 -14.93 -3.93 -23.68
N ASN A 71 -14.01 -4.38 -22.82
CA ASN A 71 -14.22 -5.54 -21.94
C ASN A 71 -14.22 -5.13 -20.47
N VAL A 72 -15.40 -4.78 -19.97
CA VAL A 72 -15.62 -4.35 -18.58
C VAL A 72 -15.15 -5.42 -17.58
N ARG A 73 -15.43 -6.70 -17.85
CA ARG A 73 -15.11 -7.80 -16.93
C ARG A 73 -13.60 -7.95 -16.75
N GLU A 74 -12.88 -8.03 -17.86
CA GLU A 74 -11.42 -8.16 -17.85
C GLU A 74 -10.77 -6.95 -17.18
N MET A 75 -11.24 -5.74 -17.48
CA MET A 75 -10.75 -4.53 -16.83
C MET A 75 -11.02 -4.52 -15.32
N SER A 76 -12.19 -4.97 -14.88
CA SER A 76 -12.48 -5.10 -13.44
C SER A 76 -11.52 -6.09 -12.76
N ILE A 77 -11.15 -7.20 -13.41
CA ILE A 77 -10.16 -8.15 -12.88
C ILE A 77 -8.78 -7.50 -12.77
N ILE A 78 -8.33 -6.79 -13.81
CA ILE A 78 -7.04 -6.09 -13.83
C ILE A 78 -6.98 -5.05 -12.70
N VAL A 79 -8.04 -4.28 -12.51
CA VAL A 79 -8.09 -3.28 -11.44
C VAL A 79 -8.10 -3.95 -10.05
N CYS A 80 -8.79 -5.08 -9.87
CA CYS A 80 -8.68 -5.87 -8.63
C CYS A 80 -7.24 -6.35 -8.36
N GLN A 81 -6.52 -6.79 -9.40
CA GLN A 81 -5.11 -7.18 -9.27
C GLN A 81 -4.23 -5.98 -8.91
N ALA A 82 -4.45 -4.81 -9.54
CA ALA A 82 -3.72 -3.58 -9.24
C ALA A 82 -3.97 -3.07 -7.80
N MET A 83 -5.21 -3.17 -7.32
CA MET A 83 -5.56 -2.89 -5.92
C MET A 83 -4.75 -3.80 -4.98
N LEU A 84 -4.72 -5.10 -5.24
CA LEU A 84 -3.99 -6.05 -4.39
C LEU A 84 -2.48 -5.81 -4.42
N GLN A 85 -1.90 -5.54 -5.59
CA GLN A 85 -0.49 -5.15 -5.68
C GLN A 85 -0.17 -3.94 -4.79
N ASN A 86 -1.03 -2.92 -4.77
CA ASN A 86 -0.85 -1.77 -3.87
C ASN A 86 -1.13 -2.11 -2.39
N ALA A 87 -1.89 -3.17 -2.11
CA ALA A 87 -2.16 -3.65 -0.76
C ALA A 87 -1.01 -4.45 -0.15
N HIS A 88 -0.02 -4.90 -0.94
CA HIS A 88 1.12 -5.70 -0.47
C HIS A 88 1.83 -5.05 0.72
N GLY A 89 2.01 -3.73 0.72
CA GLY A 89 2.69 -3.04 1.81
C GLY A 89 1.98 -3.15 3.17
N HIS A 90 0.68 -3.45 3.22
CA HIS A 90 -0.04 -3.66 4.50
C HIS A 90 0.28 -5.00 5.17
N GLY A 91 1.05 -5.86 4.50
CA GLY A 91 1.45 -7.16 5.01
C GLY A 91 0.47 -8.28 4.68
N PRO A 92 0.86 -9.53 4.99
CA PRO A 92 0.19 -10.74 4.50
C PRO A 92 -1.24 -10.90 5.02
N LEU A 93 -1.51 -10.55 6.28
CA LEU A 93 -2.84 -10.70 6.87
C LEU A 93 -3.88 -9.81 6.18
N TYR A 94 -3.55 -8.53 5.98
CA TYR A 94 -4.44 -7.61 5.28
C TYR A 94 -4.62 -8.01 3.82
N TYR A 95 -3.52 -8.31 3.14
CA TYR A 95 -3.53 -8.72 1.74
C TYR A 95 -4.39 -9.97 1.51
N GLU A 96 -4.21 -11.03 2.29
CA GLU A 96 -4.98 -12.27 2.12
C GLU A 96 -6.46 -12.08 2.47
N SER A 97 -6.79 -11.23 3.45
CA SER A 97 -8.19 -10.88 3.75
C SER A 97 -8.86 -10.21 2.54
N LEU A 98 -8.15 -9.28 1.88
CA LEU A 98 -8.66 -8.57 0.71
C LEU A 98 -8.72 -9.50 -0.51
N ARG A 99 -7.69 -10.32 -0.71
CA ARG A 99 -7.62 -11.33 -1.77
C ARG A 99 -8.77 -12.32 -1.68
N LYS A 100 -9.09 -12.80 -0.48
CA LYS A 100 -10.24 -13.70 -0.24
C LYS A 100 -11.56 -13.05 -0.65
N ARG A 101 -11.78 -11.77 -0.29
CA ARG A 101 -13.00 -11.04 -0.69
C ARG A 101 -13.15 -10.95 -2.20
N VAL A 102 -12.07 -10.58 -2.90
CA VAL A 102 -12.05 -10.48 -4.37
C VAL A 102 -12.29 -11.85 -5.02
N ARG A 103 -11.60 -12.89 -4.57
CA ARG A 103 -11.78 -14.26 -5.10
C ARG A 103 -13.20 -14.76 -4.88
N ASN A 104 -13.79 -14.54 -3.72
CA ASN A 104 -15.17 -14.92 -3.44
C ASN A 104 -16.16 -14.21 -4.37
N TYR A 105 -15.97 -12.91 -4.62
CA TYR A 105 -16.82 -12.15 -5.53
C TYR A 105 -16.81 -12.72 -6.96
N TRP A 106 -15.63 -13.04 -7.50
CA TRP A 106 -15.50 -13.59 -8.85
C TRP A 106 -15.92 -15.06 -8.95
N SER A 107 -15.63 -15.85 -7.91
CA SER A 107 -16.07 -17.24 -7.81
C SER A 107 -17.60 -17.36 -7.86
N ASN A 108 -18.32 -16.48 -7.15
CA ASN A 108 -19.79 -16.42 -7.20
C ASN A 108 -20.36 -16.07 -8.58
N LYS A 109 -19.51 -15.62 -9.51
CA LYS A 109 -19.84 -15.33 -10.91
C LYS A 109 -19.31 -16.40 -11.88
N ASN A 110 -18.80 -17.52 -11.37
CA ASN A 110 -18.12 -18.57 -12.15
C ASN A 110 -16.95 -18.03 -12.99
N VAL A 111 -16.24 -17.03 -12.46
CA VAL A 111 -15.03 -16.47 -13.08
C VAL A 111 -13.85 -16.84 -12.22
N ASP A 112 -12.92 -17.62 -12.78
CA ASP A 112 -11.63 -17.84 -12.12
C ASP A 112 -10.77 -16.59 -12.26
N CYS A 113 -10.34 -16.05 -11.13
CA CYS A 113 -9.56 -14.82 -11.06
C CYS A 113 -8.20 -15.17 -10.46
N LEU A 114 -7.20 -15.29 -11.33
CA LEU A 114 -5.83 -15.59 -10.94
C LEU A 114 -5.23 -14.38 -10.23
N ILE A 115 -5.15 -14.49 -8.92
CA ILE A 115 -4.61 -13.47 -8.04
C ILE A 115 -3.47 -14.09 -7.23
N PRO A 116 -2.24 -13.56 -7.35
CA PRO A 116 -1.09 -14.07 -6.60
C PRO A 116 -1.31 -13.90 -5.10
N SER A 117 -0.79 -14.83 -4.32
CA SER A 117 -0.61 -14.71 -2.88
C SER A 117 0.32 -13.56 -2.52
N TRP A 118 0.30 -13.14 -1.26
CA TRP A 118 1.22 -12.11 -0.78
C TRP A 118 2.68 -12.49 -1.00
N ASN A 119 3.05 -13.76 -0.76
CA ASN A 119 4.42 -14.26 -0.94
C ASN A 119 4.87 -14.19 -2.40
N GLU A 120 4.02 -14.58 -3.36
CA GLU A 120 4.36 -14.49 -4.79
C GLU A 120 4.58 -13.04 -5.24
N VAL A 121 3.82 -12.09 -4.67
CA VAL A 121 4.06 -10.66 -4.91
C VAL A 121 5.36 -10.22 -4.26
N ASP A 122 5.62 -10.66 -3.03
CA ASP A 122 6.84 -10.32 -2.29
C ASP A 122 8.11 -10.79 -3.00
N GLU A 123 8.11 -12.03 -3.48
CA GLU A 123 9.18 -12.62 -4.26
C GLU A 123 9.39 -11.89 -5.59
N ARG A 124 8.32 -11.42 -6.24
CA ARG A 124 8.44 -10.61 -7.45
C ARG A 124 9.10 -9.25 -7.19
N VAL A 125 8.82 -8.64 -6.04
CA VAL A 125 9.33 -7.30 -5.69
C VAL A 125 10.77 -7.35 -5.18
N PHE A 126 11.08 -8.31 -4.32
CA PHE A 126 12.37 -8.37 -3.61
C PHE A 126 13.24 -9.57 -3.99
N GLY A 127 12.80 -10.41 -4.93
CA GLY A 127 13.49 -11.63 -5.33
C GLY A 127 13.36 -12.78 -4.32
N HIS A 128 13.86 -13.94 -4.72
CA HIS A 128 14.03 -15.10 -3.84
C HIS A 128 15.29 -14.89 -2.97
N GLU A 129 15.13 -14.18 -1.86
CA GLU A 129 16.11 -14.19 -0.77
C GLU A 129 15.59 -15.09 0.35
N GLN A 130 16.49 -15.85 0.96
CA GLN A 130 16.13 -16.70 2.10
C GLN A 130 15.56 -15.81 3.21
N LEU A 131 14.31 -16.07 3.60
CA LEU A 131 13.69 -15.46 4.77
C LEU A 131 14.65 -15.65 5.94
N ILE A 132 15.18 -14.55 6.47
CA ILE A 132 15.96 -14.61 7.71
C ILE A 132 14.95 -14.89 8.81
N VAL A 133 14.73 -16.17 9.10
CA VAL A 133 14.06 -16.62 10.31
C VAL A 133 15.05 -16.40 11.45
N THR A 134 15.27 -15.15 11.83
CA THR A 134 15.83 -14.87 13.16
C THR A 134 14.77 -15.30 14.15
N ARG A 135 14.91 -16.53 14.67
CA ARG A 135 14.43 -16.83 16.01
C ARG A 135 15.02 -15.73 16.90
N CYS A 136 14.22 -14.74 17.31
CA CYS A 136 14.63 -13.83 18.36
C CYS A 136 15.01 -14.69 19.57
N PRO A 137 16.27 -14.66 20.04
CA PRO A 137 16.63 -15.33 21.29
C PRO A 137 16.18 -14.50 22.50
N PHE A 138 15.73 -13.27 22.29
CA PHE A 138 15.30 -12.37 23.35
C PHE A 138 13.83 -12.04 23.20
N GLY A 139 13.01 -12.79 23.94
CA GLY A 139 11.80 -12.24 24.51
C GLY A 139 12.19 -11.20 25.55
N LEU A 140 11.64 -9.99 25.40
CA LEU A 140 11.48 -8.98 26.44
C LEU A 140 10.10 -8.36 26.23
#